data_AF-A0A8X6F4R9-F1
#
_entry.id   AF-A0A8X6F4R9-F1
#
_cell.length_a   1.000
_cell.length_b   1.000
_cell.length_c   1.000
_cell.angle_alpha   90.00
_cell.angle_beta   90.00
_cell.angle_gamma   90.00
#
_symmetry.space_group_name_H-M   'P 1'
#
loop_
_entity.id
_entity.type
_entity.pdbx_description
1 polymer ?
#
loop_
_entity_poly.entity_id
_entity_poly.type
_entity_poly.pdbx_seq_one_letter_code
_entity_poly.pdbx_strand_id
1 'polypeptide(L)'
;MPKYETDDTTNDEVYVIQMDGSMNWGVDKEGNQRYAKKENGDEYYPANGEFACDHSGSPQYARTRDGKVIFPLDAERNESYLKDDGETHVIYMGDVLLDRYAKTKNGEEIYPIQVINPTLFKEIILNEKYAKTALQEAKYPLDEYGNEYTFEIPADIAEKAKDYFPLGYPITNDCWVIIPEVNGKKSFLTNCFPKCKLPTLQNLLENLGNYCKVYEYFRSFSFPPYRINETFSRKPVTCVATFQGLKGVFAHKLDGTFGLVYSFPEYIKEKWEGGIHKIHKGISLGDGIVFSAEKLSNGTVVLLDVYQVRGFPTVQWNREIVLINFLQHLSLPEGYETQTYCHRVEDLPMTRYETDGYIIHNTKTDKIVKVKHTHSLDVVYMDVFFWLPGKEKPGSYRRFKALEKGLQNGHVYEVPVKNGNVLRERKDRFIGNTWKQIENILEKQSWQGPTIHEVVKVIKTTKRKCKSKAT
;
A
#
# COMPACT_ATOMS: atom_id res chain seq x y z
N MET A 1 -48.90 -29.88 15.85
CA MET A 1 -47.74 -29.16 16.41
C MET A 1 -46.90 -30.19 17.14
N PRO A 2 -45.57 -30.13 17.02
CA PRO A 2 -44.72 -30.89 17.89
C PRO A 2 -45.09 -30.61 19.35
N LYS A 3 -44.98 -31.62 20.21
CA LYS A 3 -45.26 -31.49 21.63
C LYS A 3 -43.95 -31.67 22.38
N TYR A 4 -43.45 -30.58 22.93
CA TYR A 4 -42.46 -30.62 24.00
C TYR A 4 -43.17 -30.82 25.35
N GLU A 5 -42.46 -31.33 26.34
CA GLU A 5 -42.90 -31.24 27.73
C GLU A 5 -42.84 -29.79 28.20
N THR A 6 -43.57 -29.40 29.23
CA THR A 6 -43.59 -28.04 29.77
C THR A 6 -43.06 -28.02 31.20
N ASP A 7 -42.25 -27.02 31.56
CA ASP A 7 -41.83 -26.79 32.94
C ASP A 7 -43.01 -26.27 33.78
N ASP A 8 -43.34 -26.94 34.89
CA ASP A 8 -44.49 -26.58 35.74
C ASP A 8 -44.36 -25.20 36.41
N THR A 9 -43.15 -24.63 36.49
CA THR A 9 -42.87 -23.34 37.14
C THR A 9 -42.90 -22.19 36.16
N THR A 10 -42.24 -22.33 35.00
CA THR A 10 -42.17 -21.25 34.00
C THR A 10 -43.20 -21.38 32.89
N ASN A 11 -43.82 -22.55 32.73
CA ASN A 11 -44.72 -22.90 31.63
C ASN A 11 -44.04 -22.81 30.24
N ASP A 12 -42.70 -22.82 30.22
CA ASP A 12 -41.93 -22.93 28.99
C ASP A 12 -41.89 -24.40 28.54
N GLU A 13 -41.96 -24.65 27.24
CA GLU A 13 -41.61 -25.94 26.66
C GLU A 13 -40.15 -26.25 26.96
N VAL A 14 -39.80 -27.51 27.26
CA VAL A 14 -38.43 -27.94 27.58
C VAL A 14 -37.90 -28.98 26.61
N TYR A 15 -36.61 -28.89 26.31
CA TYR A 15 -35.90 -29.88 25.52
C TYR A 15 -35.62 -31.14 26.32
N VAL A 16 -36.06 -32.29 25.79
CA VAL A 16 -35.69 -33.59 26.35
C VAL A 16 -34.35 -34.02 25.75
N ILE A 17 -33.32 -34.15 26.59
CA ILE A 17 -32.00 -34.65 26.21
C ILE A 17 -31.98 -36.17 26.43
N GLN A 18 -31.61 -36.92 25.40
CA GLN A 18 -31.48 -38.37 25.45
C GLN A 18 -30.22 -38.80 26.22
N MET A 19 -30.12 -40.09 26.56
CA MET A 19 -28.97 -40.61 27.33
C MET A 19 -27.62 -40.46 26.61
N ASP A 20 -27.62 -40.36 25.28
CA ASP A 20 -26.42 -40.13 24.47
C ASP A 20 -26.06 -38.64 24.34
N GLY A 21 -26.84 -37.75 24.96
CA GLY A 21 -26.66 -36.29 24.88
C GLY A 21 -27.37 -35.64 23.70
N SER A 22 -28.00 -36.41 22.79
CA SER A 22 -28.73 -35.86 21.67
C SER A 22 -30.05 -35.21 22.09
N MET A 23 -30.45 -34.16 21.39
CA MET A 23 -31.71 -33.46 21.66
C MET A 23 -32.89 -34.14 20.94
N ASN A 24 -33.98 -34.40 21.66
CA ASN A 24 -35.22 -34.88 21.06
C ASN A 24 -35.99 -33.69 20.48
N TRP A 25 -35.85 -33.47 19.18
CA TRP A 25 -36.50 -32.37 18.47
C TRP A 25 -37.99 -32.65 18.25
N GLY A 26 -38.81 -31.65 18.54
CA GLY A 26 -40.18 -31.57 18.05
C GLY A 26 -40.20 -31.37 16.54
N VAL A 27 -40.93 -32.20 15.81
CA VAL A 27 -41.10 -32.11 14.35
C VAL A 27 -42.53 -31.67 13.98
N ASP A 28 -42.67 -30.81 12.97
CA ASP A 28 -43.98 -30.43 12.41
C ASP A 28 -44.53 -31.46 11.41
N LYS A 29 -45.63 -31.13 10.73
CA LYS A 29 -46.28 -32.09 9.80
C LYS A 29 -45.47 -32.26 8.52
N GLU A 30 -44.63 -31.29 8.21
CA GLU A 30 -43.79 -31.19 7.04
C GLU A 30 -42.41 -31.82 7.27
N GLY A 31 -42.12 -32.29 8.49
CA GLY A 31 -40.84 -32.91 8.83
C GLY A 31 -39.77 -31.93 9.30
N ASN A 32 -40.11 -30.65 9.51
CA ASN A 32 -39.15 -29.67 10.02
C ASN A 32 -39.05 -29.75 11.54
N GLN A 33 -37.83 -29.72 12.05
CA GLN A 33 -37.59 -29.56 13.48
C GLN A 33 -38.02 -28.15 13.90
N ARG A 34 -38.57 -28.03 15.11
CA ARG A 34 -39.06 -26.78 15.70
C ARG A 34 -38.39 -26.56 17.03
N TYR A 35 -38.06 -25.33 17.36
CA TYR A 35 -37.55 -24.99 18.69
C TYR A 35 -38.65 -25.09 19.75
N ALA A 36 -38.24 -25.31 21.00
CA ALA A 36 -39.13 -25.18 22.14
C ALA A 36 -39.53 -23.71 22.33
N LYS A 37 -40.73 -23.48 22.86
CA LYS A 37 -41.31 -22.16 23.06
C LYS A 37 -41.38 -21.77 24.52
N LYS A 38 -41.19 -20.49 24.78
CA LYS A 38 -41.48 -19.88 26.07
C LYS A 38 -42.98 -19.69 26.26
N GLU A 39 -43.40 -19.40 27.49
CA GLU A 39 -44.81 -19.07 27.81
C GLU A 39 -45.38 -17.96 26.90
N ASN A 40 -44.55 -16.98 26.53
CA ASN A 40 -44.97 -15.88 25.67
C ASN A 40 -45.18 -16.28 24.19
N GLY A 41 -44.82 -17.51 23.82
CA GLY A 41 -44.92 -18.08 22.48
C GLY A 41 -43.68 -17.91 21.60
N ASP A 42 -42.63 -17.24 22.08
CA ASP A 42 -41.36 -17.12 21.37
C ASP A 42 -40.57 -18.42 21.46
N GLU A 43 -40.02 -18.86 20.35
CA GLU A 43 -39.06 -19.94 20.30
C GLU A 43 -37.71 -19.54 20.92
N TYR A 44 -36.96 -20.50 21.45
CA TYR A 44 -35.65 -20.24 22.02
C TYR A 44 -34.62 -21.31 21.68
N TYR A 45 -33.36 -20.89 21.55
CA TYR A 45 -32.24 -21.79 21.25
C TYR A 45 -31.90 -22.69 22.44
N PRO A 46 -31.53 -23.96 22.21
CA PRO A 46 -31.02 -24.81 23.27
C PRO A 46 -29.63 -24.33 23.74
N ALA A 47 -29.33 -24.55 25.03
CA ALA A 47 -28.10 -24.07 25.64
C ALA A 47 -26.83 -24.79 25.15
N ASN A 48 -26.96 -25.97 24.53
CA ASN A 48 -25.85 -26.75 23.98
C ASN A 48 -25.37 -26.23 22.61
N GLY A 49 -26.03 -25.22 22.04
CA GLY A 49 -25.67 -24.63 20.75
C GLY A 49 -26.14 -25.42 19.53
N GLU A 50 -26.93 -26.48 19.71
CA GLU A 50 -27.58 -27.16 18.60
C GLU A 50 -28.68 -26.28 17.97
N PHE A 51 -29.02 -26.56 16.72
CA PHE A 51 -30.02 -25.82 15.96
C PHE A 51 -30.99 -26.79 15.29
N ALA A 52 -32.24 -26.35 15.18
CA ALA A 52 -33.26 -27.07 14.42
C ALA A 52 -32.93 -27.03 12.93
N CYS A 53 -33.21 -28.11 12.21
CA CYS A 53 -33.12 -28.19 10.76
C CYS A 53 -34.49 -28.39 10.11
N ASP A 54 -34.62 -27.93 8.87
CA ASP A 54 -35.77 -28.26 8.02
C ASP A 54 -35.71 -29.73 7.57
N HIS A 55 -36.75 -30.18 6.87
CA HIS A 55 -36.81 -31.56 6.36
C HIS A 55 -35.69 -31.91 5.36
N SER A 56 -34.95 -30.93 4.84
CA SER A 56 -33.80 -31.09 3.95
C SER A 56 -32.46 -31.13 4.70
N GLY A 57 -32.47 -30.88 6.01
CA GLY A 57 -31.27 -30.77 6.84
C GLY A 57 -30.72 -29.34 6.95
N SER A 58 -31.36 -28.35 6.35
CA SER A 58 -30.88 -26.96 6.39
C SER A 58 -31.21 -26.30 7.75
N PRO A 59 -30.27 -25.59 8.39
CA PRO A 59 -30.51 -24.93 9.67
C PRO A 59 -31.67 -23.92 9.63
N GLN A 60 -32.44 -23.85 10.71
CA GLN A 60 -33.55 -22.90 10.89
C GLN A 60 -33.28 -21.98 12.08
N TYR A 61 -33.69 -20.71 11.97
CA TYR A 61 -33.67 -19.79 13.10
C TYR A 61 -34.91 -19.96 14.00
N ALA A 62 -34.74 -19.69 15.29
CA ALA A 62 -35.86 -19.53 16.21
C ALA A 62 -36.67 -18.28 15.84
N ARG A 63 -37.96 -18.28 16.14
CA ARG A 63 -38.88 -17.20 15.82
C ARG A 63 -39.63 -16.66 17.03
N THR A 64 -39.91 -15.37 17.00
CA THR A 64 -40.88 -14.78 17.93
C THR A 64 -42.28 -15.31 17.61
N ARG A 65 -43.23 -15.12 18.53
CA ARG A 65 -44.65 -15.44 18.32
C ARG A 65 -45.23 -14.77 17.06
N ASP A 66 -44.71 -13.59 16.71
CA ASP A 66 -45.12 -12.82 15.51
C ASP A 66 -44.38 -13.26 14.24
N GLY A 67 -43.53 -14.30 14.32
CA GLY A 67 -42.81 -14.88 13.19
C GLY A 67 -41.49 -14.19 12.83
N LYS A 68 -40.98 -13.26 13.66
CA LYS A 68 -39.70 -12.58 13.41
C LYS A 68 -38.53 -13.45 13.82
N VAL A 69 -37.41 -13.31 13.12
CA VAL A 69 -36.19 -14.08 13.39
C VAL A 69 -35.53 -13.64 14.70
N ILE A 70 -35.14 -14.63 15.49
CA ILE A 70 -34.27 -14.51 16.63
C ILE A 70 -32.91 -15.07 16.21
N PHE A 71 -31.84 -14.28 16.25
CA PHE A 71 -30.50 -14.77 15.95
C PHE A 71 -29.88 -15.42 17.21
N PRO A 72 -29.10 -16.50 17.08
CA PRO A 72 -28.34 -17.06 18.19
C PRO A 72 -27.30 -16.05 18.68
N LEU A 73 -27.08 -16.02 19.99
CA LEU A 73 -26.10 -15.15 20.63
C LEU A 73 -24.80 -15.90 20.89
N ASP A 74 -23.67 -15.26 20.61
CA ASP A 74 -22.34 -15.75 21.00
C ASP A 74 -22.06 -15.48 22.50
N ALA A 75 -20.90 -15.93 22.98
CA ALA A 75 -20.47 -15.72 24.37
C ALA A 75 -20.34 -14.23 24.77
N GLU A 76 -20.18 -13.33 23.80
CA GLU A 76 -20.13 -11.88 24.01
C GLU A 76 -21.49 -11.20 23.87
N ARG A 77 -22.55 -11.97 23.60
CA ARG A 77 -23.91 -11.49 23.32
C ARG A 77 -24.05 -10.73 22.00
N ASN A 78 -23.21 -11.02 21.01
CA ASN A 78 -23.47 -10.62 19.63
C ASN A 78 -24.39 -11.63 18.97
N GLU A 79 -25.31 -11.15 18.14
CA GLU A 79 -26.08 -12.01 17.26
C GLU A 79 -25.15 -12.62 16.17
N SER A 80 -25.41 -13.86 15.81
CA SER A 80 -24.66 -14.59 14.80
C SER A 80 -25.59 -15.25 13.79
N TYR A 81 -25.11 -15.44 12.56
CA TYR A 81 -25.84 -16.21 11.56
C TYR A 81 -25.62 -17.71 11.79
N LEU A 82 -26.66 -18.51 11.57
CA LEU A 82 -26.50 -19.95 11.40
C LEU A 82 -25.76 -20.23 10.10
N LYS A 83 -25.01 -21.33 10.06
CA LYS A 83 -24.20 -21.73 8.92
C LYS A 83 -24.68 -23.05 8.35
N ASP A 84 -24.71 -23.16 7.04
CA ASP A 84 -24.87 -24.45 6.37
C ASP A 84 -23.57 -25.28 6.37
N ASP A 85 -23.62 -26.49 5.83
CA ASP A 85 -22.47 -27.39 5.70
C ASP A 85 -21.30 -26.79 4.89
N GLY A 86 -21.56 -25.74 4.10
CA GLY A 86 -20.58 -25.01 3.31
C GLY A 86 -20.01 -23.78 4.02
N GLU A 87 -20.27 -23.62 5.32
CA GLU A 87 -19.92 -22.43 6.12
C GLU A 87 -20.60 -21.14 5.64
N THR A 88 -21.57 -21.22 4.73
CA THR A 88 -22.35 -20.07 4.25
C THR A 88 -23.43 -19.72 5.26
N HIS A 89 -23.59 -18.42 5.51
CA HIS A 89 -24.63 -17.93 6.40
C HIS A 89 -26.01 -18.19 5.80
N VAL A 90 -26.89 -18.82 6.58
CA VAL A 90 -28.27 -19.08 6.18
C VAL A 90 -29.03 -17.75 6.19
N ILE A 91 -29.43 -17.29 5.00
CA ILE A 91 -30.19 -16.02 4.81
C ILE A 91 -31.64 -16.23 4.35
N TYR A 92 -32.04 -17.47 4.11
CA TYR A 92 -33.40 -17.85 3.77
C TYR A 92 -33.95 -18.82 4.80
N MET A 93 -35.21 -18.65 5.17
CA MET A 93 -35.96 -19.66 5.93
C MET A 93 -37.13 -20.15 5.08
N GLY A 94 -36.95 -21.29 4.41
CA GLY A 94 -37.80 -21.63 3.28
C GLY A 94 -37.59 -20.61 2.17
N ASP A 95 -38.66 -20.04 1.62
CA ASP A 95 -38.59 -19.04 0.55
C ASP A 95 -38.54 -17.59 1.04
N VAL A 96 -38.39 -17.37 2.35
CA VAL A 96 -38.42 -16.03 2.96
C VAL A 96 -37.02 -15.57 3.29
N LEU A 97 -36.57 -14.48 2.66
CA LEU A 97 -35.32 -13.78 2.99
C LEU A 97 -35.40 -13.17 4.39
N LEU A 98 -34.31 -13.21 5.15
CA LEU A 98 -34.22 -12.54 6.45
C LEU A 98 -34.59 -11.04 6.33
N ASP A 99 -35.33 -10.54 7.31
CA ASP A 99 -35.88 -9.18 7.32
C ASP A 99 -34.87 -8.12 7.79
N ARG A 100 -33.85 -8.53 8.55
CA ARG A 100 -32.83 -7.66 9.12
C ARG A 100 -31.46 -8.34 9.20
N TYR A 101 -30.43 -7.51 9.41
CA TYR A 101 -29.10 -7.97 9.76
C TYR A 101 -29.00 -8.45 11.21
N ALA A 102 -28.08 -9.38 11.46
CA ALA A 102 -27.59 -9.69 12.80
C ALA A 102 -26.83 -8.48 13.35
N LYS A 103 -26.79 -8.32 14.67
CA LYS A 103 -26.17 -7.17 15.36
C LYS A 103 -25.19 -7.58 16.44
N THR A 104 -24.11 -6.83 16.56
CA THR A 104 -23.24 -6.87 17.74
C THR A 104 -24.00 -6.35 18.96
N LYS A 105 -23.47 -6.62 20.16
CA LYS A 105 -24.00 -6.07 21.43
C LYS A 105 -24.06 -4.54 21.46
N ASN A 106 -23.26 -3.88 20.62
CA ASN A 106 -23.21 -2.42 20.49
C ASN A 106 -24.17 -1.87 19.42
N GLY A 107 -24.92 -2.74 18.73
CA GLY A 107 -25.89 -2.34 17.71
C GLY A 107 -25.33 -2.15 16.30
N GLU A 108 -24.05 -2.47 16.06
CA GLU A 108 -23.51 -2.56 14.69
C GLU A 108 -24.10 -3.77 13.98
N GLU A 109 -24.58 -3.58 12.76
CA GLU A 109 -25.11 -4.63 11.89
C GLU A 109 -23.98 -5.38 11.17
N ILE A 110 -24.16 -6.69 11.06
CA ILE A 110 -23.20 -7.65 10.53
C ILE A 110 -23.75 -8.17 9.20
N TYR A 111 -22.94 -8.12 8.14
CA TYR A 111 -23.32 -8.73 6.87
C TYR A 111 -23.31 -10.26 6.97
N PRO A 112 -24.30 -10.97 6.37
CA PRO A 112 -24.19 -12.38 6.13
C PRO A 112 -23.08 -12.67 5.11
N ILE A 113 -22.44 -13.83 5.24
CA ILE A 113 -21.33 -14.24 4.39
C ILE A 113 -21.77 -15.40 3.50
N GLN A 114 -21.49 -15.29 2.20
CA GLN A 114 -21.55 -16.40 1.26
C GLN A 114 -20.13 -16.90 0.96
N VAL A 115 -19.86 -18.15 1.31
CA VAL A 115 -18.59 -18.81 1.00
C VAL A 115 -18.66 -19.31 -0.44
N ILE A 116 -17.74 -18.81 -1.28
CA ILE A 116 -17.63 -19.24 -2.69
C ILE A 116 -16.70 -20.45 -2.78
N ASN A 117 -15.62 -20.43 -2.00
CA ASN A 117 -14.70 -21.55 -1.80
C ASN A 117 -13.98 -21.38 -0.45
N PRO A 118 -13.17 -22.35 0.01
CA PRO A 118 -12.52 -22.28 1.33
C PRO A 118 -11.63 -21.05 1.57
N THR A 119 -11.27 -20.30 0.51
CA THR A 119 -10.44 -19.09 0.60
C THR A 119 -11.16 -17.79 0.22
N LEU A 120 -12.33 -17.87 -0.43
CA LEU A 120 -13.06 -16.73 -0.95
C LEU A 120 -14.47 -16.70 -0.39
N PHE A 121 -14.88 -15.55 0.11
CA PHE A 121 -16.21 -15.29 0.62
C PHE A 121 -16.63 -13.88 0.24
N LYS A 122 -17.94 -13.62 0.14
CA LYS A 122 -18.47 -12.27 -0.04
C LYS A 122 -19.56 -11.99 0.99
N GLU A 123 -19.70 -10.73 1.36
CA GLU A 123 -20.81 -10.24 2.17
C GLU A 123 -22.08 -10.13 1.32
N ILE A 124 -23.27 -10.32 1.90
CA ILE A 124 -24.54 -10.35 1.17
C ILE A 124 -25.47 -9.24 1.65
N ILE A 125 -26.01 -8.47 0.70
CA ILE A 125 -27.00 -7.42 0.96
C ILE A 125 -28.38 -8.07 1.16
N LEU A 126 -29.04 -7.75 2.28
CA LEU A 126 -30.42 -8.11 2.58
C LEU A 126 -31.37 -6.96 2.22
N ASN A 127 -32.47 -7.28 1.52
CA ASN A 127 -33.57 -6.36 1.22
C ASN A 127 -33.12 -5.00 0.63
N GLU A 128 -32.10 -5.01 -0.23
CA GLU A 128 -31.55 -3.79 -0.87
C GLU A 128 -31.12 -2.70 0.12
N LYS A 129 -30.76 -3.08 1.36
CA LYS A 129 -30.36 -2.14 2.42
C LYS A 129 -28.93 -2.42 2.84
N TYR A 130 -28.12 -1.40 3.03
CA TYR A 130 -26.79 -1.58 3.63
C TYR A 130 -26.91 -1.88 5.13
N ALA A 131 -25.96 -2.66 5.65
CA ALA A 131 -25.76 -2.79 7.09
C ALA A 131 -25.28 -1.44 7.65
N LYS A 132 -25.56 -1.20 8.93
CA LYS A 132 -25.20 0.04 9.62
C LYS A 132 -24.16 -0.13 10.72
N THR A 133 -23.32 0.87 10.91
CA THR A 133 -22.45 1.00 12.07
C THR A 133 -23.26 1.27 13.34
N ALA A 134 -22.63 1.17 14.52
CA ALA A 134 -23.24 1.56 15.79
C ALA A 134 -23.73 3.04 15.79
N LEU A 135 -23.14 3.89 14.94
CA LEU A 135 -23.52 5.30 14.76
C LEU A 135 -24.61 5.51 13.69
N GLN A 136 -25.22 4.44 13.18
CA GLN A 136 -26.25 4.45 12.13
C GLN A 136 -25.75 4.89 10.74
N GLU A 137 -24.44 4.85 10.52
CA GLU A 137 -23.82 5.12 9.21
C GLU A 137 -23.86 3.86 8.35
N ALA A 138 -23.98 3.99 7.03
CA ALA A 138 -23.94 2.83 6.13
C ALA A 138 -22.54 2.21 6.08
N LYS A 139 -22.49 0.86 6.10
CA LYS A 139 -21.30 0.04 5.87
C LYS A 139 -21.42 -0.58 4.49
N TYR A 140 -20.37 -0.53 3.67
CA TYR A 140 -20.40 -1.16 2.35
C TYR A 140 -19.96 -2.63 2.46
N PRO A 141 -20.64 -3.56 1.77
CA PRO A 141 -20.30 -4.97 1.80
C PRO A 141 -19.01 -5.27 1.02
N LEU A 142 -18.31 -6.32 1.40
CA LEU A 142 -17.11 -6.82 0.72
C LEU A 142 -17.44 -7.91 -0.33
N ASP A 143 -16.82 -7.80 -1.49
CA ASP A 143 -16.84 -8.83 -2.53
C ASP A 143 -15.88 -10.00 -2.23
N GLU A 144 -15.81 -10.97 -3.13
CA GLU A 144 -14.95 -12.14 -2.99
C GLU A 144 -13.44 -11.86 -3.00
N TYR A 145 -13.03 -10.65 -3.36
CA TYR A 145 -11.63 -10.21 -3.36
C TYR A 145 -11.33 -9.24 -2.20
N GLY A 146 -12.31 -8.98 -1.34
CA GLY A 146 -12.19 -8.06 -0.21
C GLY A 146 -12.34 -6.59 -0.56
N ASN A 147 -12.90 -6.26 -1.74
CA ASN A 147 -13.21 -4.87 -2.10
C ASN A 147 -14.65 -4.52 -1.68
N GLU A 148 -14.88 -3.28 -1.26
CA GLU A 148 -16.23 -2.77 -1.02
C GLU A 148 -17.02 -2.69 -2.34
N TYR A 149 -18.32 -3.03 -2.32
CA TYR A 149 -19.20 -2.94 -3.50
C TYR A 149 -20.62 -2.43 -3.17
N THR A 150 -21.43 -2.11 -4.19
CA THR A 150 -22.83 -1.64 -4.05
C THR A 150 -23.81 -2.57 -4.74
N PHE A 151 -25.09 -2.55 -4.35
CA PHE A 151 -26.14 -3.25 -5.12
C PHE A 151 -26.34 -2.62 -6.52
N GLU A 152 -26.96 -3.38 -7.44
CA GLU A 152 -27.40 -2.89 -8.76
C GLU A 152 -28.38 -1.73 -8.55
N ILE A 153 -28.05 -0.54 -9.05
CA ILE A 153 -28.97 0.59 -9.06
C ILE A 153 -29.78 0.46 -10.34
N PRO A 154 -31.09 0.20 -10.28
CA PRO A 154 -31.94 0.18 -11.46
C PRO A 154 -31.78 1.47 -12.27
N ALA A 155 -31.72 1.37 -13.59
CA ALA A 155 -31.40 2.49 -14.48
C ALA A 155 -32.39 3.67 -14.35
N ASP A 156 -33.61 3.40 -13.86
CA ASP A 156 -34.67 4.35 -13.57
C ASP A 156 -34.53 5.09 -12.23
N ILE A 157 -33.58 4.69 -11.37
CA ILE A 157 -33.33 5.28 -10.04
C ILE A 157 -32.07 6.15 -10.02
N ALA A 158 -31.39 6.35 -11.16
CA ALA A 158 -30.18 7.16 -11.29
C ALA A 158 -30.32 8.61 -10.75
N GLU A 159 -31.52 9.20 -10.74
CA GLU A 159 -31.77 10.50 -10.11
C GLU A 159 -31.60 10.50 -8.58
N LYS A 160 -31.90 9.37 -7.92
CA LYS A 160 -31.72 9.19 -6.47
C LYS A 160 -30.32 8.73 -6.09
N ALA A 161 -29.45 8.46 -7.07
CA ALA A 161 -28.05 8.09 -6.80
C ALA A 161 -27.33 9.14 -5.94
N LYS A 162 -27.75 10.41 -5.99
CA LYS A 162 -27.23 11.48 -5.12
C LYS A 162 -27.56 11.30 -3.63
N ASP A 163 -28.68 10.65 -3.32
CA ASP A 163 -29.11 10.37 -1.95
C ASP A 163 -28.25 9.28 -1.30
N TYR A 164 -27.66 8.40 -2.13
CA TYR A 164 -26.81 7.29 -1.69
C TYR A 164 -25.32 7.54 -1.93
N PHE A 165 -24.99 8.40 -2.90
CA PHE A 165 -23.64 8.77 -3.31
C PHE A 165 -23.58 10.30 -3.43
N PRO A 166 -23.24 11.03 -2.36
CA PRO A 166 -23.22 12.49 -2.38
C PRO A 166 -22.25 13.07 -3.42
N LEU A 167 -21.30 12.27 -3.92
CA LEU A 167 -20.34 12.62 -4.97
C LEU A 167 -20.73 12.09 -6.36
N GLY A 168 -21.89 11.45 -6.50
CA GLY A 168 -22.39 10.83 -7.74
C GLY A 168 -21.77 9.47 -8.08
N TYR A 169 -20.84 8.97 -7.26
CA TYR A 169 -20.29 7.61 -7.34
C TYR A 169 -19.77 7.18 -5.96
N PRO A 170 -19.86 5.89 -5.60
CA PRO A 170 -19.27 5.37 -4.37
C PRO A 170 -17.75 5.22 -4.53
N ILE A 171 -16.98 5.72 -3.55
CA ILE A 171 -15.52 5.54 -3.47
C ILE A 171 -15.25 4.62 -2.28
N THR A 172 -14.49 3.54 -2.49
CA THR A 172 -14.11 2.59 -1.44
C THR A 172 -13.08 3.16 -0.47
N ASN A 173 -12.91 2.50 0.67
CA ASN A 173 -11.86 2.75 1.66
C ASN A 173 -10.41 2.67 1.10
N ASP A 174 -10.19 2.02 -0.04
CA ASP A 174 -8.93 1.92 -0.77
C ASP A 174 -8.87 2.81 -2.03
N CYS A 175 -9.79 3.77 -2.16
CA CYS A 175 -9.87 4.79 -3.21
C CYS A 175 -10.21 4.28 -4.63
N TRP A 176 -10.93 3.17 -4.74
CA TRP A 176 -11.50 2.68 -6.00
C TRP A 176 -12.91 3.21 -6.18
N VAL A 177 -13.34 3.34 -7.43
CA VAL A 177 -14.74 3.64 -7.76
C VAL A 177 -15.52 2.33 -7.70
N ILE A 178 -16.46 2.23 -6.78
CA ILE A 178 -17.43 1.14 -6.78
C ILE A 178 -18.38 1.37 -7.96
N ILE A 179 -18.48 0.38 -8.84
CA ILE A 179 -19.41 0.41 -9.96
C ILE A 179 -20.63 -0.43 -9.56
N PRO A 180 -21.86 0.08 -9.72
CA PRO A 180 -23.05 -0.76 -9.58
C PRO A 180 -22.93 -2.00 -10.48
N GLU A 181 -23.43 -3.15 -10.03
CA GLU A 181 -23.61 -4.28 -10.96
C GLU A 181 -24.54 -3.82 -12.09
N VAL A 182 -24.07 -3.83 -13.34
CA VAL A 182 -24.88 -3.51 -14.52
C VAL A 182 -25.13 -4.82 -15.26
N ASN A 183 -26.38 -5.29 -15.30
CA ASN A 183 -26.79 -6.54 -15.94
C ASN A 183 -26.22 -7.82 -15.27
N GLY A 184 -26.17 -7.87 -13.94
CA GLY A 184 -25.80 -9.09 -13.20
C GLY A 184 -24.35 -9.58 -13.39
N LYS A 185 -23.44 -8.70 -13.85
CA LYS A 185 -21.99 -8.99 -13.90
C LYS A 185 -21.21 -7.98 -13.08
N LYS A 186 -20.50 -8.49 -12.07
CA LYS A 186 -19.46 -7.76 -11.35
C LYS A 186 -18.44 -7.22 -12.34
N SER A 187 -18.37 -5.90 -12.43
CA SER A 187 -17.52 -5.20 -13.38
C SER A 187 -16.49 -4.41 -12.59
N PHE A 188 -15.30 -4.98 -12.43
CA PHE A 188 -14.14 -4.22 -12.01
C PHE A 188 -13.63 -3.45 -13.22
N LEU A 189 -13.42 -2.13 -13.09
CA LEU A 189 -12.57 -1.39 -14.04
C LEU A 189 -11.11 -1.82 -13.83
N THR A 190 -10.77 -3.03 -14.27
CA THR A 190 -9.38 -3.55 -14.27
C THR A 190 -8.51 -2.86 -15.31
N ASN A 191 -9.14 -2.23 -16.30
CA ASN A 191 -8.52 -1.41 -17.32
C ASN A 191 -9.54 -0.37 -17.77
N CYS A 192 -9.48 0.85 -17.24
CA CYS A 192 -9.72 2.11 -17.95
C CYS A 192 -9.99 3.24 -16.95
N PHE A 193 -9.19 4.31 -17.04
CA PHE A 193 -9.71 5.67 -16.91
C PHE A 193 -11.04 5.73 -17.68
N PRO A 194 -12.17 6.16 -17.09
CA PRO A 194 -13.43 6.19 -17.79
C PRO A 194 -13.29 7.07 -19.04
N LYS A 195 -13.43 6.45 -20.23
CA LYS A 195 -13.84 7.16 -21.43
C LYS A 195 -15.34 7.44 -21.30
N CYS A 196 -15.68 8.34 -20.38
CA CYS A 196 -16.98 8.99 -20.40
C CYS A 196 -16.99 9.94 -21.60
N LYS A 197 -18.08 10.01 -22.36
CA LYS A 197 -18.25 11.06 -23.38
C LYS A 197 -17.97 12.40 -22.69
N LEU A 198 -16.91 13.08 -23.14
CA LEU A 198 -16.34 14.25 -22.49
C LEU A 198 -17.45 15.27 -22.14
N PRO A 199 -17.70 15.53 -20.84
CA PRO A 199 -18.21 16.82 -20.43
C PRO A 199 -17.23 17.88 -20.93
N THR A 200 -17.73 19.10 -21.18
CA THR A 200 -16.87 20.23 -21.54
C THR A 200 -15.71 20.37 -20.54
N LEU A 201 -14.53 20.79 -21.03
CA LEU A 201 -13.30 20.97 -20.23
C LEU A 201 -13.56 21.76 -18.92
N GLN A 202 -14.50 22.70 -18.96
CA GLN A 202 -14.95 23.47 -17.80
C GLN A 202 -15.62 22.61 -16.70
N ASN A 203 -16.55 21.71 -17.08
CA ASN A 203 -17.20 20.79 -16.14
C ASN A 203 -16.23 19.74 -15.59
N LEU A 204 -15.21 19.37 -16.37
CA LEU A 204 -14.16 18.45 -15.91
C LEU A 204 -13.26 19.13 -14.86
N LEU A 205 -12.91 20.40 -15.07
CA LEU A 205 -12.09 21.20 -14.14
C LEU A 205 -12.84 21.53 -12.84
N GLU A 206 -14.16 21.77 -12.90
CA GLU A 206 -14.98 22.00 -11.71
C GLU A 206 -15.17 20.71 -10.87
N ASN A 207 -15.38 19.56 -11.51
CA ASN A 207 -15.51 18.28 -10.80
C ASN A 207 -14.17 17.73 -10.28
N LEU A 208 -13.06 17.98 -10.98
CA LEU A 208 -11.71 17.70 -10.48
C LEU A 208 -11.25 18.70 -9.42
N GLY A 209 -11.92 19.84 -9.25
CA GLY A 209 -11.63 20.81 -8.20
C GLY A 209 -11.65 20.20 -6.79
N ASN A 210 -12.48 19.18 -6.55
CA ASN A 210 -12.51 18.45 -5.28
C ASN A 210 -11.36 17.42 -5.13
N TYR A 211 -10.81 16.91 -6.24
CA TYR A 211 -9.59 16.08 -6.22
C TYR A 211 -8.32 16.90 -6.15
N CYS A 212 -8.33 18.12 -6.71
CA CYS A 212 -7.29 19.09 -6.46
C CYS A 212 -7.15 19.28 -4.94
N LYS A 213 -8.26 19.32 -4.18
CA LYS A 213 -8.25 19.41 -2.71
C LYS A 213 -7.83 18.16 -1.94
N VAL A 214 -7.38 17.08 -2.57
CA VAL A 214 -6.79 15.94 -1.83
C VAL A 214 -5.62 16.40 -0.94
N TYR A 215 -4.91 17.48 -1.33
CA TYR A 215 -3.92 18.14 -0.48
C TYR A 215 -4.50 18.71 0.84
N GLU A 216 -5.80 19.01 0.92
CA GLU A 216 -6.46 19.52 2.14
C GLU A 216 -6.57 18.42 3.21
N TYR A 217 -6.65 17.14 2.84
CA TYR A 217 -6.57 16.01 3.79
C TYR A 217 -5.17 15.84 4.39
N PHE A 218 -4.15 16.50 3.84
CA PHE A 218 -2.82 16.58 4.46
C PHE A 218 -2.73 17.68 5.53
N ARG A 219 -3.79 18.47 5.73
CA ARG A 219 -3.85 19.51 6.78
C ARG A 219 -4.69 19.05 7.98
N SER A 220 -4.05 19.12 9.15
CA SER A 220 -4.61 19.36 10.50
C SER A 220 -5.99 18.81 10.87
N PHE A 221 -6.32 17.56 10.54
CA PHE A 221 -7.37 16.81 11.24
C PHE A 221 -6.76 15.92 12.32
N SER A 222 -7.48 15.71 13.42
CA SER A 222 -7.09 14.77 14.47
C SER A 222 -7.21 13.33 13.96
N PHE A 223 -6.15 12.85 13.32
CA PHE A 223 -6.05 11.47 12.82
C PHE A 223 -5.63 10.50 13.93
N PRO A 224 -5.94 9.21 13.83
CA PRO A 224 -5.38 8.17 14.69
C PRO A 224 -3.85 8.25 14.81
N PRO A 225 -3.26 7.81 15.93
CA PRO A 225 -1.81 7.78 16.08
C PRO A 225 -1.18 6.95 14.95
N TYR A 226 -0.20 7.54 14.26
CA TYR A 226 0.52 6.90 13.17
C TYR A 226 1.99 6.69 13.53
N ARG A 227 2.66 5.78 12.82
CA ARG A 227 4.10 5.53 12.96
C ARG A 227 4.81 5.79 11.65
N ILE A 228 5.75 6.74 11.66
CA ILE A 228 6.66 6.95 10.54
C ILE A 228 7.69 5.83 10.52
N ASN A 229 7.91 5.27 9.33
CA ASN A 229 8.97 4.28 9.15
C ASN A 229 10.31 4.99 8.88
N GLU A 230 11.16 5.14 9.89
CA GLU A 230 12.49 5.73 9.72
C GLU A 230 13.54 4.79 9.11
N THR A 231 13.14 3.56 8.78
CA THR A 231 14.01 2.55 8.16
C THR A 231 13.91 2.52 6.63
N PHE A 232 13.20 3.48 6.02
CA PHE A 232 13.16 3.58 4.56
C PHE A 232 14.57 3.66 3.98
N SER A 233 14.81 2.85 2.96
CA SER A 233 15.98 2.92 2.10
C SER A 233 15.61 3.58 0.78
N ARG A 234 16.60 4.17 0.12
CA ARG A 234 16.47 4.70 -1.24
C ARG A 234 15.86 3.65 -2.18
N LYS A 235 14.85 4.04 -2.97
CA LYS A 235 14.31 3.19 -4.04
C LYS A 235 15.42 2.83 -5.04
N PRO A 236 15.49 1.58 -5.53
CA PRO A 236 16.46 1.19 -6.54
C PRO A 236 16.33 2.04 -7.80
N VAL A 237 17.45 2.54 -8.31
CA VAL A 237 17.50 3.33 -9.55
C VAL A 237 18.27 2.56 -10.62
N THR A 238 17.59 2.21 -11.71
CA THR A 238 18.19 1.52 -12.85
C THR A 238 18.82 2.54 -13.79
N CYS A 239 20.04 2.30 -14.26
CA CYS A 239 20.68 3.17 -15.25
C CYS A 239 20.55 2.58 -16.66
N VAL A 240 20.08 3.37 -17.62
CA VAL A 240 19.90 2.98 -19.02
C VAL A 240 20.57 3.99 -19.96
N ALA A 241 20.86 3.57 -21.19
CA ALA A 241 21.60 4.38 -22.16
C ALA A 241 20.72 5.36 -22.95
N THR A 242 19.43 5.09 -23.12
CA THR A 242 18.52 5.89 -23.96
C THR A 242 17.12 5.98 -23.38
N PHE A 243 16.39 7.03 -23.77
CA PHE A 243 14.98 7.26 -23.46
C PHE A 243 14.01 6.37 -24.25
N GLN A 244 14.47 5.77 -25.34
CA GLN A 244 13.58 5.13 -26.31
C GLN A 244 12.77 3.99 -25.67
N GLY A 245 11.44 4.10 -25.76
CA GLY A 245 10.50 3.11 -25.22
C GLY A 245 10.21 3.23 -23.71
N LEU A 246 10.81 4.19 -23.01
CA LEU A 246 10.52 4.41 -21.59
C LEU A 246 9.21 5.18 -21.42
N LYS A 247 8.40 4.74 -20.46
CA LYS A 247 7.12 5.36 -20.09
C LYS A 247 7.20 5.84 -18.65
N GLY A 248 6.75 7.07 -18.40
CA GLY A 248 6.75 7.67 -17.07
C GLY A 248 6.71 9.19 -17.12
N VAL A 249 6.96 9.80 -15.97
CA VAL A 249 7.23 11.23 -15.86
C VAL A 249 8.74 11.47 -15.78
N PHE A 250 9.19 12.56 -16.36
CA PHE A 250 10.59 12.91 -16.57
C PHE A 250 10.97 14.06 -15.65
N ALA A 251 12.21 14.07 -15.19
CA ALA A 251 12.80 15.12 -14.38
C ALA A 251 14.29 15.26 -14.72
N HIS A 252 14.87 16.43 -14.45
CA HIS A 252 16.31 16.60 -14.48
C HIS A 252 16.98 15.74 -13.41
N LYS A 253 18.07 15.05 -13.74
CA LYS A 253 18.87 14.37 -12.73
C LYS A 253 19.79 15.37 -12.05
N LEU A 254 19.43 15.73 -10.82
CA LEU A 254 20.25 16.58 -9.99
C LEU A 254 21.53 15.84 -9.54
N ASP A 255 22.56 16.62 -9.21
CA ASP A 255 23.80 16.13 -8.63
C ASP A 255 23.95 16.63 -7.19
N GLY A 256 23.54 15.80 -6.23
CA GLY A 256 23.64 16.10 -4.81
C GLY A 256 23.76 14.85 -3.94
N THR A 257 23.58 15.06 -2.64
CA THR A 257 23.54 13.98 -1.65
C THR A 257 22.10 13.53 -1.44
N PHE A 258 21.81 12.26 -1.69
CA PHE A 258 20.48 11.72 -1.45
C PHE A 258 20.18 11.63 0.05
N GLY A 259 18.92 11.85 0.41
CA GLY A 259 18.43 11.65 1.77
C GLY A 259 16.92 11.52 1.86
N LEU A 260 16.45 11.44 3.10
CA LEU A 260 15.05 11.43 3.45
C LEU A 260 14.73 12.63 4.34
N VAL A 261 13.56 13.21 4.12
CA VAL A 261 13.02 14.31 4.92
C VAL A 261 11.73 13.83 5.56
N TYR A 262 11.73 13.73 6.89
CA TYR A 262 10.59 13.31 7.69
C TYR A 262 9.91 14.57 8.24
N SER A 263 8.66 14.79 7.85
CA SER A 263 7.88 15.94 8.26
C SER A 263 6.85 15.54 9.32
N PHE A 264 6.93 16.20 10.47
CA PHE A 264 6.06 16.06 11.63
C PHE A 264 5.23 17.35 11.80
N PRO A 265 4.26 17.42 12.74
CA PRO A 265 3.40 18.61 12.85
C PRO A 265 4.19 19.89 13.15
N GLU A 266 5.27 19.79 13.94
CA GLU A 266 6.00 20.95 14.47
C GLU A 266 7.47 20.99 14.05
N TYR A 267 7.98 19.97 13.35
CA TYR A 267 9.38 19.91 12.97
C TYR A 267 9.61 19.04 11.75
N ILE A 268 10.76 19.26 11.12
CA ILE A 268 11.31 18.41 10.08
C ILE A 268 12.58 17.76 10.58
N LYS A 269 12.79 16.49 10.22
CA LYS A 269 14.02 15.74 10.44
C LYS A 269 14.60 15.32 9.09
N GLU A 270 15.82 15.74 8.80
CA GLU A 270 16.57 15.33 7.61
C GLU A 270 17.50 14.16 7.96
N LYS A 271 17.65 13.20 7.04
CA LYS A 271 18.58 12.07 7.14
C LYS A 271 19.27 11.86 5.81
N TRP A 272 20.56 12.18 5.76
CA TRP A 272 21.37 12.12 4.55
C TRP A 272 22.21 10.84 4.47
N GLU A 273 22.44 10.33 3.27
CA GLU A 273 23.47 9.31 3.03
C GLU A 273 24.82 9.84 3.59
N GLY A 274 25.51 9.05 4.41
CA GLY A 274 26.73 9.47 5.12
C GLY A 274 26.54 9.93 6.57
N GLY A 275 25.31 9.88 7.12
CA GLY A 275 25.07 9.91 8.57
C GLY A 275 24.71 11.26 9.19
N ILE A 276 24.52 12.30 8.37
CA ILE A 276 24.11 13.63 8.88
C ILE A 276 22.61 13.65 9.13
N HIS A 277 22.23 14.01 10.36
CA HIS A 277 20.84 14.22 10.76
C HIS A 277 20.68 15.68 11.20
N LYS A 278 19.67 16.37 10.67
CA LYS A 278 19.35 17.76 11.08
C LYS A 278 17.89 17.82 11.50
N ILE A 279 17.60 18.51 12.59
CA ILE A 279 16.23 18.73 13.07
C ILE A 279 15.93 20.22 13.02
N HIS A 280 14.83 20.57 12.36
CA HIS A 280 14.35 21.93 12.20
C HIS A 280 13.04 22.09 12.95
N LYS A 281 13.08 22.70 14.14
CA LYS A 281 11.88 22.97 14.94
C LYS A 281 11.12 24.18 14.39
N GLY A 282 9.80 24.17 14.51
CA GLY A 282 8.91 25.25 14.06
C GLY A 282 8.64 25.27 12.55
N ILE A 283 9.08 24.24 11.82
CA ILE A 283 8.91 24.11 10.37
C ILE A 283 8.26 22.76 10.08
N SER A 284 7.24 22.73 9.23
CA SER A 284 6.58 21.51 8.78
C SER A 284 6.25 21.61 7.28
N LEU A 285 6.39 20.48 6.58
CA LEU A 285 5.95 20.27 5.19
C LEU A 285 4.62 19.49 5.15
N GLY A 286 3.91 19.41 6.27
CA GLY A 286 2.76 18.53 6.46
C GLY A 286 3.07 17.43 7.46
N ASP A 287 2.05 16.96 8.15
CA ASP A 287 2.22 16.10 9.31
C ASP A 287 2.20 14.62 8.90
N GLY A 288 3.25 13.89 9.28
CA GLY A 288 3.39 12.46 9.03
C GLY A 288 3.89 12.08 7.63
N ILE A 289 4.61 12.96 6.93
CA ILE A 289 5.01 12.75 5.54
C ILE A 289 6.50 12.41 5.47
N VAL A 290 6.86 11.42 4.64
CA VAL A 290 8.25 11.07 4.35
C VAL A 290 8.55 11.39 2.90
N PHE A 291 9.49 12.29 2.68
CA PHE A 291 9.97 12.64 1.35
C PHE A 291 11.32 11.97 1.09
N SER A 292 11.56 11.59 -0.17
CA SER A 292 12.92 11.48 -0.66
C SER A 292 13.39 12.82 -1.18
N ALA A 293 14.67 13.13 -0.96
CA ALA A 293 15.23 14.43 -1.26
C ALA A 293 16.68 14.33 -1.76
N GLU A 294 17.14 15.38 -2.40
CA GLU A 294 18.53 15.56 -2.79
C GLU A 294 19.03 16.91 -2.27
N LYS A 295 20.16 16.88 -1.54
CA LYS A 295 20.81 18.08 -1.01
C LYS A 295 21.94 18.52 -1.92
N LEU A 296 21.81 19.71 -2.46
CA LEU A 296 22.76 20.30 -3.40
C LEU A 296 23.95 20.93 -2.66
N SER A 297 25.02 21.22 -3.41
CA SER A 297 26.27 21.79 -2.88
C SER A 297 26.09 23.18 -2.25
N ASN A 298 25.14 23.96 -2.74
CA ASN A 298 24.77 25.27 -2.20
C ASN A 298 23.90 25.17 -0.91
N GLY A 299 23.57 23.96 -0.47
CA GLY A 299 22.74 23.71 0.71
C GLY A 299 21.24 23.59 0.45
N THR A 300 20.75 23.89 -0.76
CA THR A 300 19.34 23.71 -1.13
C THR A 300 18.92 22.25 -1.03
N VAL A 301 17.75 21.99 -0.45
CA VAL A 301 17.13 20.66 -0.36
C VAL A 301 16.02 20.58 -1.39
N VAL A 302 16.16 19.69 -2.37
CA VAL A 302 15.13 19.46 -3.38
C VAL A 302 14.36 18.19 -3.05
N LEU A 303 13.05 18.31 -2.82
CA LEU A 303 12.13 17.20 -2.59
C LEU A 303 11.82 16.50 -3.92
N LEU A 304 12.06 15.18 -3.98
CA LEU A 304 11.99 14.39 -5.21
C LEU A 304 10.70 13.57 -5.30
N ASP A 305 10.28 12.93 -4.20
CA ASP A 305 9.14 12.00 -4.17
C ASP A 305 8.60 11.91 -2.74
N VAL A 306 7.37 11.44 -2.57
CA VAL A 306 6.77 11.11 -1.27
C VAL A 306 6.74 9.61 -1.10
N TYR A 307 7.41 9.08 -0.08
CA TYR A 307 7.48 7.64 0.21
C TYR A 307 6.36 7.17 1.13
N GLN A 308 5.91 8.03 2.04
CA GLN A 308 4.92 7.67 3.06
C GLN A 308 4.11 8.90 3.46
N VAL A 309 2.84 8.66 3.80
CA VAL A 309 1.91 9.65 4.34
C VAL A 309 1.19 9.01 5.52
N ARG A 310 1.26 9.62 6.70
CA ARG A 310 0.56 9.18 7.92
C ARG A 310 0.76 7.71 8.27
N GLY A 311 1.97 7.19 8.07
CA GLY A 311 2.26 5.78 8.32
C GLY A 311 2.02 4.84 7.13
N PHE A 312 1.35 5.29 6.07
CA PHE A 312 1.05 4.48 4.89
C PHE A 312 2.03 4.74 3.75
N PRO A 313 2.72 3.71 3.22
CA PRO A 313 3.56 3.87 2.03
C PRO A 313 2.74 4.38 0.85
N THR A 314 3.32 5.27 0.05
CA THR A 314 2.66 5.73 -1.17
C THR A 314 2.64 4.62 -2.21
N VAL A 315 1.42 4.26 -2.60
CA VAL A 315 1.13 3.23 -3.59
C VAL A 315 1.44 3.69 -5.02
N GLN A 316 1.76 2.74 -5.91
CA GLN A 316 2.20 3.01 -7.28
C GLN A 316 1.20 3.83 -8.09
N TRP A 317 -0.11 3.60 -7.92
CA TRP A 317 -1.15 4.28 -8.72
C TRP A 317 -1.33 5.76 -8.39
N ASN A 318 -0.89 6.21 -7.21
CA ASN A 318 -0.92 7.62 -6.83
C ASN A 318 0.34 8.39 -7.25
N ARG A 319 1.32 7.71 -7.85
CA ARG A 319 2.64 8.29 -8.09
C ARG A 319 2.60 9.51 -9.00
N GLU A 320 1.78 9.47 -10.04
CA GLU A 320 1.66 10.58 -10.98
C GLU A 320 1.12 11.84 -10.30
N ILE A 321 0.05 11.70 -9.51
CA ILE A 321 -0.55 12.79 -8.74
C ILE A 321 0.46 13.35 -7.73
N VAL A 322 1.22 12.48 -7.06
CA VAL A 322 2.26 12.92 -6.12
C VAL A 322 3.32 13.77 -6.81
N LEU A 323 3.88 13.29 -7.91
CA LEU A 323 5.03 13.91 -8.57
C LEU A 323 4.67 15.17 -9.37
N ILE A 324 3.53 15.15 -10.07
CA ILE A 324 3.12 16.24 -10.96
C ILE A 324 2.28 17.29 -10.23
N ASN A 325 1.42 16.87 -9.28
CA ASN A 325 0.49 17.80 -8.63
C ASN A 325 0.92 18.12 -7.20
N PHE A 326 1.01 17.13 -6.32
CA PHE A 326 1.19 17.38 -4.88
C PHE A 326 2.49 18.14 -4.59
N LEU A 327 3.63 17.67 -5.09
CA LEU A 327 4.92 18.32 -4.84
C LEU A 327 4.95 19.79 -5.29
N GLN A 328 4.32 20.11 -6.42
CA GLN A 328 4.34 21.47 -6.97
C GLN A 328 3.50 22.46 -6.16
N HIS A 329 2.55 21.98 -5.35
CA HIS A 329 1.66 22.82 -4.55
C HIS A 329 2.06 22.89 -3.07
N LEU A 330 3.21 22.30 -2.70
CA LEU A 330 3.72 22.38 -1.33
C LEU A 330 4.13 23.81 -1.00
N SER A 331 3.73 24.27 0.19
CA SER A 331 4.33 25.47 0.80
C SER A 331 5.67 25.06 1.40
N LEU A 332 6.75 25.59 0.84
CA LEU A 332 8.10 25.19 1.19
C LEU A 332 8.77 26.26 2.08
N PRO A 333 9.52 25.84 3.12
CA PRO A 333 10.35 26.75 3.89
C PRO A 333 11.57 27.22 3.09
N GLU A 334 12.27 28.25 3.59
CA GLU A 334 13.50 28.74 2.98
C GLU A 334 14.54 27.62 2.84
N GLY A 335 15.20 27.56 1.68
CA GLY A 335 16.20 26.55 1.35
C GLY A 335 15.62 25.22 0.86
N TYR A 336 14.30 25.09 0.76
CA TYR A 336 13.63 23.92 0.19
C TYR A 336 13.00 24.23 -1.16
N GLU A 337 13.10 23.27 -2.08
CA GLU A 337 12.51 23.29 -3.42
C GLU A 337 11.90 21.93 -3.77
N THR A 338 11.10 21.87 -4.83
CA THR A 338 10.57 20.61 -5.34
C THR A 338 11.14 20.32 -6.72
N GLN A 339 11.35 19.04 -6.99
CA GLN A 339 11.72 18.56 -8.31
C GLN A 339 10.54 18.79 -9.25
N THR A 340 10.79 19.44 -10.39
CA THR A 340 9.79 19.55 -11.46
C THR A 340 9.77 18.27 -12.29
N TYR A 341 8.57 17.73 -12.49
CA TYR A 341 8.30 16.57 -13.34
C TYR A 341 7.42 16.96 -14.52
N CYS A 342 7.65 16.36 -15.70
CA CYS A 342 6.87 16.57 -16.91
C CYS A 342 6.59 15.25 -17.63
N HIS A 343 5.59 15.19 -18.52
CA HIS A 343 5.29 13.98 -19.30
C HIS A 343 6.24 13.78 -20.49
N ARG A 344 6.97 14.83 -20.88
CA ARG A 344 7.98 14.78 -21.95
C ARG A 344 9.24 15.49 -21.48
N VAL A 345 10.38 15.05 -22.02
CA VAL A 345 11.68 15.65 -21.71
C VAL A 345 11.75 17.08 -22.25
N GLU A 346 11.18 17.32 -23.42
CA GLU A 346 11.17 18.64 -24.07
C GLU A 346 10.38 19.71 -23.28
N ASP A 347 9.45 19.28 -22.42
CA ASP A 347 8.62 20.17 -21.61
C ASP A 347 9.31 20.54 -20.29
N LEU A 348 10.46 19.93 -19.96
CA LEU A 348 11.18 20.24 -18.74
C LEU A 348 11.75 21.66 -18.79
N PRO A 349 11.47 22.50 -17.78
CA PRO A 349 12.06 23.83 -17.72
C PRO A 349 13.58 23.73 -17.60
N MET A 350 14.28 24.77 -18.04
CA MET A 350 15.70 24.90 -17.72
C MET A 350 15.87 24.96 -16.21
N THR A 351 16.76 24.12 -15.68
CA THR A 351 17.14 24.17 -14.27
C THR A 351 18.38 25.03 -14.09
N ARG A 352 18.44 25.74 -12.95
CA ARG A 352 19.63 26.49 -12.52
C ARG A 352 20.72 25.61 -11.91
N TYR A 353 20.40 24.34 -11.69
CA TYR A 353 21.30 23.38 -11.08
C TYR A 353 22.07 22.59 -12.12
N GLU A 354 23.26 22.14 -11.75
CA GLU A 354 24.03 21.20 -12.57
C GLU A 354 23.29 19.87 -12.68
N THR A 355 23.18 19.36 -13.91
CA THR A 355 22.57 18.08 -14.21
C THR A 355 23.49 17.26 -15.10
N ASP A 356 23.52 15.95 -14.90
CA ASP A 356 24.30 15.00 -15.70
C ASP A 356 23.40 14.06 -16.54
N GLY A 357 22.10 14.36 -16.59
CA GLY A 357 21.10 13.65 -17.36
C GLY A 357 19.71 13.79 -16.77
N TYR A 358 18.93 12.72 -16.83
CA TYR A 358 17.51 12.75 -16.49
C TYR A 358 17.08 11.55 -15.63
N ILE A 359 16.05 11.78 -14.83
CA ILE A 359 15.32 10.75 -14.08
C ILE A 359 13.97 10.53 -14.75
N ILE A 360 13.55 9.27 -14.76
CA ILE A 360 12.26 8.83 -15.28
C ILE A 360 11.62 7.99 -14.20
N HIS A 361 10.42 8.39 -13.78
CA HIS A 361 9.61 7.64 -12.84
C HIS A 361 8.47 6.97 -13.58
N ASN A 362 8.50 5.65 -13.68
CA ASN A 362 7.40 4.90 -14.26
C ASN A 362 6.23 4.87 -13.28
N THR A 363 5.19 5.67 -13.53
CA THR A 363 4.03 5.83 -12.64
C THR A 363 3.16 4.58 -12.53
N LYS A 364 3.37 3.56 -13.38
CA LYS A 364 2.62 2.29 -13.34
C LYS A 364 3.31 1.20 -12.53
N THR A 365 4.64 1.20 -12.50
CA THR A 365 5.46 0.13 -11.89
C THR A 365 6.28 0.61 -10.71
N ASP A 366 6.21 1.91 -10.40
CA ASP A 366 7.03 2.62 -9.41
C ASP A 366 8.55 2.49 -9.62
N LYS A 367 8.98 2.05 -10.82
CA LYS A 367 10.40 1.90 -11.16
C LYS A 367 11.00 3.25 -11.51
N ILE A 368 12.17 3.52 -10.94
CA ILE A 368 12.97 4.71 -11.23
C ILE A 368 14.12 4.34 -12.16
N VAL A 369 14.23 5.08 -13.25
CA VAL A 369 15.28 4.92 -14.24
C VAL A 369 16.05 6.23 -14.35
N LYS A 370 17.36 6.15 -14.53
CA LYS A 370 18.22 7.30 -14.84
C LYS A 370 18.93 7.13 -16.17
N VAL A 371 18.96 8.19 -16.95
CA VAL A 371 19.77 8.33 -18.15
C VAL A 371 20.87 9.32 -17.84
N LYS A 372 22.12 8.97 -18.12
CA LYS A 372 23.27 9.87 -17.98
C LYS A 372 23.89 10.13 -19.35
N HIS A 373 24.34 11.35 -19.59
CA HIS A 373 25.08 11.68 -20.80
C HIS A 373 26.56 11.32 -20.68
N THR A 374 27.09 11.36 -19.47
CA THR A 374 28.47 11.06 -19.15
C THR A 374 28.54 10.02 -18.06
N HIS A 375 29.41 9.03 -18.26
CA HIS A 375 29.71 8.05 -17.24
C HIS A 375 31.08 8.34 -16.61
N SER A 376 31.15 8.19 -15.29
CA SER A 376 32.33 8.40 -14.46
C SER A 376 32.50 7.23 -13.50
N LEU A 377 33.74 7.01 -13.07
CA LEU A 377 34.11 6.05 -12.05
C LEU A 377 34.52 6.80 -10.78
N ASP A 378 33.99 6.39 -9.63
CA ASP A 378 34.52 6.78 -8.33
C ASP A 378 35.68 5.85 -7.99
N VAL A 379 36.90 6.37 -7.91
CA VAL A 379 38.14 5.59 -7.76
C VAL A 379 38.96 6.08 -6.59
N VAL A 380 39.64 5.16 -5.90
CA VAL A 380 40.50 5.51 -4.76
C VAL A 380 41.89 5.85 -5.27
N TYR A 381 42.40 7.03 -4.93
CA TYR A 381 43.76 7.41 -5.28
C TYR A 381 44.77 6.89 -4.26
N MET A 382 45.84 6.25 -4.74
CA MET A 382 46.95 5.79 -3.91
C MET A 382 48.22 5.59 -4.73
N ASP A 383 49.30 6.24 -4.29
CA ASP A 383 50.66 6.12 -4.84
C ASP A 383 50.69 6.36 -6.36
N VAL A 384 50.16 7.51 -6.80
CA VAL A 384 50.04 7.93 -8.21
C VAL A 384 49.11 7.11 -9.11
N PHE A 385 48.38 6.14 -8.53
CA PHE A 385 47.41 5.34 -9.25
C PHE A 385 46.00 5.50 -8.72
N PHE A 386 45.02 5.33 -9.59
CA PHE A 386 43.64 5.08 -9.23
C PHE A 386 43.39 3.59 -9.17
N TRP A 387 42.83 3.14 -8.05
CA TRP A 387 42.58 1.73 -7.77
C TRP A 387 41.10 1.37 -7.96
N LEU A 388 40.90 0.21 -8.57
CA LEU A 388 39.62 -0.40 -8.89
C LEU A 388 39.60 -1.83 -8.29
N PRO A 389 38.49 -2.32 -7.75
CA PRO A 389 38.35 -3.73 -7.40
C PRO A 389 38.44 -4.62 -8.66
N GLY A 390 38.99 -5.82 -8.55
CA GLY A 390 39.01 -6.83 -9.62
C GLY A 390 37.80 -7.78 -9.59
N LYS A 391 37.52 -8.45 -10.73
CA LYS A 391 36.42 -9.40 -10.90
C LYS A 391 36.69 -10.78 -10.30
N GLU A 392 37.91 -11.28 -10.51
CA GLU A 392 38.13 -12.73 -10.51
C GLU A 392 38.41 -13.33 -9.13
N LYS A 393 39.00 -12.57 -8.20
CA LYS A 393 39.38 -13.09 -6.87
C LYS A 393 39.26 -12.01 -5.80
N PRO A 394 38.82 -12.35 -4.57
CA PRO A 394 38.94 -11.45 -3.43
C PRO A 394 40.39 -10.97 -3.28
N GLY A 395 40.60 -9.65 -3.35
CA GLY A 395 41.93 -9.05 -3.30
C GLY A 395 42.69 -8.95 -4.63
N SER A 396 42.07 -9.28 -5.77
CA SER A 396 42.56 -8.79 -7.07
C SER A 396 42.13 -7.35 -7.26
N TYR A 397 43.03 -6.53 -7.81
CA TYR A 397 42.77 -5.12 -8.06
C TYR A 397 43.21 -4.77 -9.47
N ARG A 398 42.58 -3.76 -10.03
CA ARG A 398 43.03 -3.09 -11.24
C ARG A 398 43.45 -1.68 -10.88
N ARG A 399 44.35 -1.10 -11.66
CA ARG A 399 44.72 0.30 -11.46
C ARG A 399 45.10 0.97 -12.77
N PHE A 400 44.92 2.28 -12.84
CA PHE A 400 45.43 3.10 -13.94
C PHE A 400 46.14 4.33 -13.36
N LYS A 401 47.10 4.87 -14.10
CA LYS A 401 47.90 6.00 -13.64
C LYS A 401 47.04 7.26 -13.62
N ALA A 402 47.10 8.03 -12.52
CA ALA A 402 46.46 9.33 -12.48
C ALA A 402 47.16 10.31 -13.42
N LEU A 403 46.39 11.13 -14.11
CA LEU A 403 46.92 12.14 -15.03
C LEU A 403 47.27 13.43 -14.28
N GLU A 404 46.55 13.72 -13.20
CA GLU A 404 46.72 14.86 -12.32
C GLU A 404 47.80 14.62 -11.25
N LYS A 405 48.42 15.72 -10.82
CA LYS A 405 49.38 15.75 -9.71
C LYS A 405 48.73 16.36 -8.47
N GLY A 406 49.28 16.07 -7.29
CA GLY A 406 48.86 16.68 -6.03
C GLY A 406 47.57 16.09 -5.42
N LEU A 407 47.14 14.92 -5.86
CA LEU A 407 46.01 14.22 -5.27
C LEU A 407 46.41 13.58 -3.92
N GLN A 408 45.44 13.43 -3.02
CA GLN A 408 45.67 12.93 -1.66
C GLN A 408 45.42 11.42 -1.58
N ASN A 409 46.40 10.68 -1.06
CA ASN A 409 46.30 9.23 -0.88
C ASN A 409 45.10 8.86 0.03
N GLY A 410 44.35 7.84 -0.37
CA GLY A 410 43.18 7.34 0.36
C GLY A 410 41.88 8.06 0.02
N HIS A 411 41.92 9.15 -0.73
CA HIS A 411 40.72 9.90 -1.11
C HIS A 411 40.05 9.30 -2.35
N VAL A 412 38.74 9.49 -2.46
CA VAL A 412 37.94 9.05 -3.60
C VAL A 412 37.81 10.20 -4.58
N TYR A 413 38.03 9.93 -5.87
CA TYR A 413 37.89 10.91 -6.95
C TYR A 413 36.93 10.39 -8.00
N GLU A 414 36.15 11.29 -8.57
CA GLU A 414 35.28 11.01 -9.70
C GLU A 414 36.04 11.24 -11.01
N VAL A 415 36.10 10.21 -11.85
CA VAL A 415 36.90 10.17 -13.06
C VAL A 415 36.03 9.77 -14.26
N PRO A 416 35.70 10.68 -15.20
CA PRO A 416 35.03 10.37 -16.46
C PRO A 416 35.70 9.25 -17.26
N VAL A 417 34.89 8.34 -17.77
CA VAL A 417 35.30 7.19 -18.59
C VAL A 417 35.95 7.61 -19.91
N LYS A 418 35.60 8.81 -20.40
CA LYS A 418 36.04 9.34 -21.70
C LYS A 418 37.53 9.72 -21.76
N ASN A 419 38.12 10.16 -20.66
CA ASN A 419 39.51 10.66 -20.67
C ASN A 419 40.32 10.26 -19.44
N GLY A 420 39.69 9.79 -18.37
CA GLY A 420 40.39 9.41 -17.15
C GLY A 420 40.93 10.58 -16.32
N ASN A 421 40.55 11.82 -16.65
CA ASN A 421 40.91 13.00 -15.85
C ASN A 421 40.02 13.09 -14.60
N VAL A 422 40.54 13.65 -13.51
CA VAL A 422 39.78 13.95 -12.30
C VAL A 422 38.77 15.04 -12.60
N LEU A 423 37.49 14.73 -12.39
CA LEU A 423 36.42 15.72 -12.41
C LEU A 423 36.35 16.47 -11.08
N ARG A 424 36.34 15.72 -9.98
CA ARG A 424 36.30 16.27 -8.61
C ARG A 424 36.70 15.23 -7.56
N GLU A 425 37.00 15.71 -6.36
CA GLU A 425 37.12 14.90 -5.16
C GLU A 425 35.72 14.57 -4.57
N ARG A 426 35.52 13.33 -4.16
CA ARG A 426 34.28 12.81 -3.56
C ARG A 426 34.40 12.75 -2.04
N LYS A 427 34.28 13.91 -1.39
CA LYS A 427 34.37 14.05 0.08
C LYS A 427 33.25 13.31 0.83
N ASP A 428 32.17 12.99 0.12
CA ASP A 428 31.04 12.19 0.60
C ASP A 428 31.34 10.68 0.64
N ARG A 429 32.49 10.23 0.14
CA ARG A 429 32.81 8.81 -0.03
C ARG A 429 34.14 8.41 0.58
N PHE A 430 34.11 7.24 1.23
CA PHE A 430 35.30 6.56 1.73
C PHE A 430 35.74 5.39 0.83
N ILE A 431 34.88 4.96 -0.10
CA ILE A 431 35.14 3.86 -1.03
C ILE A 431 34.77 4.25 -2.46
N GLY A 432 35.54 3.71 -3.43
CA GLY A 432 35.21 3.80 -4.85
C GLY A 432 34.06 2.90 -5.26
N ASN A 433 33.76 2.87 -6.56
CA ASN A 433 32.74 1.98 -7.11
C ASN A 433 33.11 0.50 -6.91
N THR A 434 32.08 -0.32 -6.70
CA THR A 434 32.23 -1.78 -6.68
C THR A 434 32.48 -2.31 -8.09
N TRP A 435 33.03 -3.53 -8.21
CA TRP A 435 33.28 -4.13 -9.53
C TRP A 435 31.99 -4.20 -10.38
N LYS A 436 30.87 -4.60 -9.79
CA LYS A 436 29.57 -4.66 -10.47
C LYS A 436 29.11 -3.29 -10.99
N GLN A 437 29.39 -2.22 -10.23
CA GLN A 437 29.10 -0.86 -10.70
C GLN A 437 30.00 -0.45 -11.87
N ILE A 438 31.30 -0.76 -11.78
CA ILE A 438 32.27 -0.48 -12.84
C ILE A 438 31.90 -1.22 -14.12
N GLU A 439 31.58 -2.52 -14.04
CA GLU A 439 31.16 -3.34 -15.18
C GLU A 439 29.91 -2.75 -15.84
N ASN A 440 28.88 -2.44 -15.06
CA ASN A 440 27.65 -1.77 -15.56
C ASN A 440 27.90 -0.39 -16.19
N ILE A 441 28.96 0.30 -15.80
CA ILE A 441 29.35 1.60 -16.38
C ILE A 441 30.08 1.36 -17.70
N LEU A 442 31.04 0.43 -17.72
CA LEU A 442 31.86 0.13 -18.89
C LEU A 442 31.09 -0.57 -20.01
N GLU A 443 30.02 -1.30 -19.68
CA GLU A 443 29.06 -1.84 -20.65
C GLU A 443 28.30 -0.73 -21.40
N LYS A 444 28.09 0.43 -20.76
CA LYS A 444 27.36 1.56 -21.35
C LYS A 444 28.26 2.51 -22.10
N GLN A 445 29.49 2.69 -21.61
CA GLN A 445 30.49 3.52 -22.24
C GLN A 445 31.85 2.86 -22.09
N SER A 446 32.49 2.50 -23.21
CA SER A 446 33.83 1.93 -23.19
C SER A 446 34.85 2.92 -22.63
N TRP A 447 35.78 2.41 -21.84
CA TRP A 447 36.89 3.18 -21.28
C TRP A 447 37.81 3.74 -22.37
N GLN A 448 38.07 5.04 -22.32
CA GLN A 448 38.94 5.78 -23.24
C GLN A 448 40.09 6.50 -22.51
N GLY A 449 40.18 6.37 -21.19
CA GLY A 449 41.26 6.94 -20.39
C GLY A 449 42.55 6.12 -20.37
N PRO A 450 43.47 6.37 -19.42
CA PRO A 450 44.74 5.66 -19.30
C PRO A 450 44.59 4.14 -19.22
N THR A 451 45.58 3.40 -19.70
CA THR A 451 45.55 1.93 -19.69
C THR A 451 45.33 1.37 -18.27
N ILE A 452 44.34 0.49 -18.15
CA ILE A 452 44.04 -0.21 -16.90
C ILE A 452 44.92 -1.46 -16.81
N HIS A 453 45.76 -1.52 -15.79
CA HIS A 453 46.64 -2.65 -15.49
C HIS A 453 46.03 -3.53 -14.40
N GLU A 454 46.14 -4.85 -14.57
CA GLU A 454 45.79 -5.80 -13.53
C GLU A 454 46.94 -5.94 -12.52
N VAL A 455 46.59 -5.96 -11.23
CA VAL A 455 47.53 -6.12 -10.13
C VAL A 455 47.09 -7.32 -9.30
N VAL A 456 47.83 -8.41 -9.44
CA VAL A 456 47.68 -9.57 -8.56
C VAL A 456 48.45 -9.28 -7.28
N LYS A 457 47.73 -9.03 -6.18
CA LYS A 457 48.36 -8.93 -4.87
C LYS A 457 48.85 -10.33 -4.49
N VAL A 458 50.15 -10.59 -4.62
CA VAL A 458 50.76 -11.81 -4.07
C VAL A 458 50.67 -11.67 -2.56
N ILE A 459 49.61 -12.23 -1.96
CA ILE A 459 49.52 -12.40 -0.52
C ILE A 459 50.67 -13.34 -0.17
N LYS A 460 51.83 -12.80 0.24
CA LYS A 460 52.84 -13.57 0.94
C LYS A 460 52.20 -14.00 2.26
N THR A 461 51.56 -15.16 2.27
CA THR A 461 51.18 -15.88 3.48
C THR A 461 52.47 -16.20 4.21
N THR A 462 52.99 -15.25 4.97
CA THR A 462 54.02 -15.52 5.97
C THR A 462 53.32 -16.36 7.03
N LYS A 463 53.32 -17.69 6.84
CA LYS A 463 52.99 -18.65 7.89
C LYS A 463 53.96 -18.35 9.04
N ARG A 464 53.54 -17.50 9.99
CA ARG A 464 54.17 -17.42 11.31
C ARG A 464 54.00 -18.80 11.93
N LYS A 465 55.04 -19.64 11.85
CA LYS A 465 55.16 -20.85 12.69
C LYS A 465 55.09 -20.38 14.13
N CYS A 466 53.92 -20.48 14.75
CA CYS A 466 53.81 -20.42 16.20
C CYS A 466 54.58 -21.63 16.74
N LYS A 467 55.82 -21.43 17.18
CA LYS A 467 56.52 -22.40 18.02
C LYS A 467 55.80 -22.37 19.37
N SER A 468 54.95 -23.35 19.63
CA SER A 468 54.59 -23.71 21.00
C SER A 468 55.88 -24.10 21.72
N LYS A 469 56.32 -23.25 22.65
CA LYS A 469 57.28 -23.67 23.67
C LYS A 469 56.48 -24.45 24.71
N ALA A 470 56.69 -25.76 24.74
CA ALA A 470 56.43 -26.54 25.93
C ALA A 470 57.60 -26.30 26.89
N THR A 471 57.29 -25.72 28.04
CA THR A 471 58.01 -25.83 29.32
C THR A 471 56.99 -25.56 30.40
#